data_AF-A0A1D9Q1D3-F1
#
_entry.id   AF-A0A1D9Q1D3-F1
#
_cell.length_a   1.000
_cell.length_b   1.000
_cell.length_c   1.000
_cell.angle_alpha   90.00
_cell.angle_beta   90.00
_cell.angle_gamma   90.00
#
_symmetry.space_group_name_H-M   'P 1'
#
loop_
_entity.id
_entity.type
_entity.pdbx_description
1 polymer ?
#
loop_
_entity_poly.entity_id
_entity_poly.type
_entity_poly.pdbx_seq_one_letter_code
_entity_poly.pdbx_strand_id
1 'polypeptide(L)'
;MGNQPSKGSGSATPRNSASQTSLADNLSSYPSFSKADTKESNKSFRGALRSKIPGSKDSPRNSIAGIGTIGDANDKSDVGSIKSGKGSKSGRSSSVPASPRSPQDSTEDLPSPVDDLKPPPSPVQSPSVKSGHHDVGAAQRSGEVDHVSDQPPSGAVNPHAVGGRAGQSILVKRANEINPVDQKTLLAAPMNGANDAALSTSSSGQISMGTLKDKELDDYISRLLDAGYQGKSTKGVCLKSAEINSICLRVREILLDQPPLVELEAPVKIVGDIHGQYSDLIRMFEMCGFPPSSNFLFLGDYVDRGKQSLETILLLMCYKIKYPENFFLLRGNHECANVTRVYGFYDECKRRANVKVWKTFVDVFNCLPIAAIVAGKIFCVHGGLSPALSHMDDIRHIARPTDVPDFGLLNDLLWSDPADQENDWETSERGVSYSFGKKVISEFLARHDFDLVCRAHMVVEDGYEFFEDRILVTVFSAPNYCGEFDNYGAVMSVSTELLCSFELLKPLDSSALKSQMKKSRNKRNSMVNSPPPIGGFAPQSV
;
A
#
# COMPACT_ATOMS: atom_id res chain seq x y z
N MET A 1 -68.73 58.10 26.78
CA MET A 1 -68.49 57.86 25.34
C MET A 1 -67.60 56.63 25.28
N GLY A 2 -68.10 55.40 25.09
CA GLY A 2 -68.76 54.88 23.88
C GLY A 2 -67.65 54.38 22.92
N ASN A 3 -67.51 53.10 22.54
CA ASN A 3 -68.41 51.94 22.64
C ASN A 3 -67.64 50.59 22.78
N GLN A 4 -68.31 49.56 23.32
CA GLN A 4 -67.98 48.12 23.18
C GLN A 4 -68.94 47.51 22.11
N PRO A 5 -69.01 46.18 21.75
CA PRO A 5 -68.51 45.01 22.50
C PRO A 5 -67.98 43.75 21.73
N SER A 6 -67.24 42.88 22.46
CA SER A 6 -67.28 41.38 22.42
C SER A 6 -66.92 40.59 21.13
N LYS A 7 -66.53 39.29 21.12
CA LYS A 7 -66.72 38.19 22.12
C LYS A 7 -65.77 36.97 21.88
N GLY A 8 -65.24 36.39 22.97
CA GLY A 8 -64.96 34.93 23.16
C GLY A 8 -63.66 34.33 22.58
N SER A 9 -63.01 33.31 23.19
CA SER A 9 -63.20 32.64 24.48
C SER A 9 -61.99 31.73 24.84
N GLY A 10 -61.62 31.60 26.12
CA GLY A 10 -61.02 30.37 26.67
C GLY A 10 -59.78 30.52 27.55
N SER A 11 -59.88 30.14 28.83
CA SER A 11 -58.78 29.97 29.80
C SER A 11 -58.09 28.59 29.63
N ALA A 12 -56.93 28.25 30.23
CA ALA A 12 -56.29 28.75 31.45
C ALA A 12 -54.76 28.48 31.51
N THR A 13 -54.07 29.20 32.40
CA THR A 13 -52.77 28.80 33.00
C THR A 13 -52.98 28.56 34.51
N PRO A 14 -52.03 27.93 35.24
CA PRO A 14 -51.10 28.79 36.00
C PRO A 14 -49.70 28.21 36.34
N ARG A 15 -48.69 29.11 36.30
CA ARG A 15 -47.55 29.23 37.27
C ARG A 15 -46.51 28.08 37.31
N ASN A 16 -45.21 28.30 37.54
CA ASN A 16 -44.59 29.21 38.52
C ASN A 16 -43.19 29.76 38.10
N SER A 17 -42.90 30.96 38.60
CA SER A 17 -41.60 31.58 39.05
C SER A 17 -40.26 30.84 38.85
N ALA A 18 -39.13 31.42 38.39
CA ALA A 18 -38.47 32.75 38.50
C ALA A 18 -37.25 32.80 39.47
N SER A 19 -36.32 33.75 39.22
CA SER A 19 -34.97 33.98 39.81
C SER A 19 -33.90 32.96 39.40
N GLN A 20 -32.73 33.29 38.80
CA GLN A 20 -31.71 34.37 38.92
C GLN A 20 -30.59 34.09 39.94
N THR A 21 -29.41 33.74 39.42
CA THR A 21 -28.03 34.16 39.79
C THR A 21 -27.08 33.50 38.76
N SER A 22 -26.50 34.18 37.77
CA SER A 22 -25.43 35.20 37.78
C SER A 22 -24.01 34.65 38.05
N LEU A 23 -23.22 34.48 36.98
CA LEU A 23 -21.75 34.54 36.82
C LEU A 23 -21.54 34.24 35.31
N ALA A 24 -21.13 35.15 34.42
CA ALA A 24 -19.83 35.82 34.30
C ALA A 24 -18.67 34.78 34.19
N ASP A 25 -17.81 34.77 33.16
CA ASP A 25 -17.64 35.76 32.09
C ASP A 25 -16.83 35.23 30.88
N ASN A 26 -16.95 35.94 29.74
CA ASN A 26 -15.99 36.03 28.61
C ASN A 26 -15.54 34.78 27.80
N LEU A 27 -16.09 34.66 26.58
CA LEU A 27 -15.28 34.34 25.39
C LEU A 27 -15.65 35.29 24.24
N SER A 28 -14.68 36.09 23.80
CA SER A 28 -14.85 37.13 22.77
C SER A 28 -14.37 36.68 21.39
N SER A 29 -15.32 36.55 20.46
CA SER A 29 -15.24 36.94 19.03
C SER A 29 -13.90 36.94 18.28
N TYR A 30 -13.83 36.15 17.20
CA TYR A 30 -13.14 36.47 15.93
C TYR A 30 -13.85 35.72 14.77
N PRO A 31 -13.67 36.07 13.48
CA PRO A 31 -14.82 36.23 12.58
C PRO A 31 -14.93 35.15 11.49
N SER A 32 -16.16 34.88 11.07
CA SER A 32 -16.47 34.06 9.90
C SER A 32 -16.21 34.83 8.59
N PHE A 33 -15.43 34.24 7.68
CA PHE A 33 -15.24 34.80 6.34
C PHE A 33 -16.43 34.47 5.42
N SER A 34 -17.00 35.49 4.81
CA SER A 34 -18.14 35.39 3.90
C SER A 34 -17.73 35.08 2.46
N LYS A 35 -18.47 34.19 1.79
CA LYS A 35 -18.44 34.03 0.33
C LYS A 35 -18.97 35.30 -0.36
N ALA A 36 -18.12 36.03 -1.09
CA ALA A 36 -18.50 36.98 -2.14
C ALA A 36 -17.30 37.29 -3.06
N ASP A 37 -17.60 37.70 -4.29
CA ASP A 37 -16.69 38.14 -5.36
C ASP A 37 -15.66 37.08 -5.83
N THR A 38 -15.74 36.59 -7.08
CA THR A 38 -15.73 37.43 -8.30
C THR A 38 -16.94 37.25 -9.23
N LYS A 39 -17.55 38.38 -9.61
CA LYS A 39 -18.39 38.50 -10.81
C LYS A 39 -17.57 39.00 -12.01
N GLU A 40 -17.99 38.56 -13.20
CA GLU A 40 -17.82 39.22 -14.50
C GLU A 40 -16.40 39.54 -15.01
N SER A 41 -15.96 38.78 -16.02
CA SER A 41 -15.23 39.34 -17.18
C SER A 41 -15.41 38.47 -18.43
N ASN A 42 -16.59 38.58 -19.04
CA ASN A 42 -16.79 38.16 -20.43
C ASN A 42 -16.25 39.26 -21.36
N LYS A 43 -15.19 38.98 -22.14
CA LYS A 43 -14.94 39.69 -23.41
C LYS A 43 -14.07 38.88 -24.38
N SER A 44 -14.58 38.75 -25.60
CA SER A 44 -14.01 37.93 -26.67
C SER A 44 -12.85 38.61 -27.40
N PHE A 45 -11.95 37.81 -27.97
CA PHE A 45 -11.27 38.18 -29.21
C PHE A 45 -11.43 37.08 -30.27
N ARG A 46 -11.99 37.46 -31.42
CA ARG A 46 -11.96 36.69 -32.68
C ARG A 46 -10.81 37.22 -33.53
N GLY A 47 -10.10 36.34 -34.23
CA GLY A 47 -9.01 36.70 -35.14
C GLY A 47 -8.03 35.53 -35.32
N ALA A 48 -8.44 34.43 -35.95
CA ALA A 48 -8.42 34.25 -37.41
C ALA A 48 -7.00 34.23 -38.02
N LEU A 49 -6.48 33.02 -38.24
CA LEU A 49 -5.59 32.71 -39.37
C LEU A 49 -5.92 31.30 -39.89
N ARG A 50 -5.89 31.14 -41.21
CA ARG A 50 -6.46 30.00 -41.96
C ARG A 50 -5.42 29.50 -42.97
N SER A 51 -5.60 28.27 -43.46
CA SER A 51 -4.83 27.60 -44.53
C SER A 51 -3.54 26.89 -44.04
N LYS A 52 -3.16 25.70 -44.53
CA LYS A 52 -3.65 24.87 -45.66
C LYS A 52 -3.53 23.36 -45.33
N ILE A 53 -4.45 22.56 -45.88
CA ILE A 53 -4.32 21.11 -46.15
C ILE A 53 -4.50 20.97 -47.67
N PRO A 54 -3.59 20.29 -48.42
CA PRO A 54 -3.76 18.87 -48.78
C PRO A 54 -2.42 18.07 -48.76
N GLY A 55 -2.40 16.74 -48.80
CA GLY A 55 -3.49 15.76 -48.88
C GLY A 55 -2.96 14.31 -48.81
N SER A 56 -3.87 13.34 -48.82
CA SER A 56 -3.60 11.90 -48.70
C SER A 56 -2.94 11.29 -49.95
N LYS A 57 -2.04 10.28 -49.78
CA LYS A 57 -2.26 8.90 -50.30
C LYS A 57 -1.12 7.87 -50.07
N ASP A 58 -1.57 6.62 -49.99
CA ASP A 58 -0.96 5.34 -50.42
C ASP A 58 0.29 4.73 -49.72
N SER A 59 0.06 3.56 -49.10
CA SER A 59 0.98 2.40 -48.94
C SER A 59 1.29 1.74 -50.32
N PRO A 60 2.11 0.65 -50.49
CA PRO A 60 2.75 -0.23 -49.50
C PRO A 60 4.18 -0.79 -49.83
N ARG A 61 4.71 -1.62 -48.91
CA ARG A 61 5.56 -2.84 -49.10
C ARG A 61 6.98 -2.80 -49.73
N ASN A 62 7.84 -3.59 -49.07
CA ASN A 62 8.97 -4.40 -49.56
C ASN A 62 10.29 -3.73 -50.04
N SER A 63 11.26 -3.71 -49.11
CA SER A 63 12.51 -4.53 -49.13
C SER A 63 13.40 -4.62 -50.39
N ILE A 64 14.72 -4.39 -50.22
CA ILE A 64 15.87 -5.32 -50.45
C ILE A 64 17.20 -4.62 -50.86
N ALA A 65 18.29 -5.06 -50.22
CA ALA A 65 19.71 -5.12 -50.63
C ALA A 65 20.64 -3.88 -50.66
N GLY A 66 21.93 -4.21 -50.42
CA GLY A 66 23.11 -3.35 -50.39
C GLY A 66 23.67 -3.24 -48.95
N ILE A 67 24.86 -3.70 -48.59
CA ILE A 67 26.03 -4.19 -49.36
C ILE A 67 26.76 -5.25 -48.51
N GLY A 68 27.50 -6.17 -49.14
CA GLY A 68 28.47 -7.03 -48.49
C GLY A 68 29.73 -7.19 -49.34
N THR A 69 30.91 -7.18 -48.71
CA THR A 69 32.21 -7.34 -49.37
C THR A 69 32.99 -8.50 -48.74
N ILE A 70 33.23 -9.53 -49.55
CA ILE A 70 34.45 -10.36 -49.73
C ILE A 70 35.53 -10.19 -48.63
N GLY A 71 36.08 -11.24 -47.99
CA GLY A 71 35.90 -12.70 -48.08
C GLY A 71 37.24 -13.44 -47.80
N ASP A 72 37.24 -14.72 -47.39
CA ASP A 72 38.34 -15.67 -47.74
C ASP A 72 38.10 -17.18 -47.39
N ALA A 73 38.75 -18.04 -48.18
CA ALA A 73 39.23 -19.44 -48.03
C ALA A 73 38.48 -20.59 -47.25
N ASN A 74 38.24 -21.71 -47.98
CA ASN A 74 38.26 -23.17 -47.63
C ASN A 74 37.36 -23.72 -46.47
N ASP A 75 36.89 -24.99 -46.46
CA ASP A 75 37.13 -26.20 -47.28
C ASP A 75 35.82 -27.07 -47.42
N LYS A 76 35.91 -28.22 -48.10
CA LYS A 76 34.86 -29.23 -48.42
C LYS A 76 34.32 -29.96 -47.16
N SER A 77 33.23 -30.75 -47.14
CA SER A 77 32.53 -31.54 -48.18
C SER A 77 31.07 -31.90 -47.82
N ASP A 78 30.34 -32.41 -48.82
CA ASP A 78 29.02 -33.10 -48.90
C ASP A 78 28.47 -33.84 -47.62
N VAL A 79 27.17 -34.09 -47.43
CA VAL A 79 26.19 -34.80 -48.31
C VAL A 79 24.72 -34.32 -48.13
N GLY A 80 23.88 -34.51 -49.15
CA GLY A 80 22.47 -34.04 -49.26
C GLY A 80 21.43 -34.61 -48.27
N SER A 81 20.27 -33.97 -48.07
CA SER A 81 19.05 -33.96 -48.95
C SER A 81 18.19 -35.24 -48.75
N ILE A 82 16.84 -35.30 -48.83
CA ILE A 82 15.80 -34.47 -49.49
C ILE A 82 14.47 -34.50 -48.69
N LYS A 83 13.58 -33.52 -48.93
CA LYS A 83 12.16 -33.40 -48.48
C LYS A 83 11.21 -34.52 -48.97
N SER A 84 10.12 -34.75 -48.22
CA SER A 84 8.69 -34.76 -48.68
C SER A 84 7.78 -35.27 -47.52
N GLY A 85 6.44 -35.11 -47.48
CA GLY A 85 5.45 -34.44 -48.34
C GLY A 85 4.05 -34.53 -47.69
N LYS A 86 3.12 -33.62 -48.03
CA LYS A 86 1.79 -33.46 -47.38
C LYS A 86 0.80 -34.62 -47.63
N GLY A 87 -0.19 -34.77 -46.74
CA GLY A 87 -1.49 -35.43 -47.02
C GLY A 87 -2.53 -35.23 -45.90
N SER A 88 -3.80 -34.96 -46.24
CA SER A 88 -4.89 -34.70 -45.27
C SER A 88 -6.20 -35.37 -45.71
N LYS A 89 -7.02 -35.90 -44.78
CA LYS A 89 -8.50 -35.71 -44.66
C LYS A 89 -9.26 -36.77 -43.82
N SER A 90 -10.11 -36.28 -42.91
CA SER A 90 -11.49 -36.69 -42.52
C SER A 90 -11.98 -38.16 -42.48
N GLY A 91 -12.73 -38.53 -41.43
CA GLY A 91 -13.69 -39.65 -41.40
C GLY A 91 -14.31 -39.90 -40.01
N ARG A 92 -15.56 -40.39 -39.90
CA ARG A 92 -16.36 -40.45 -38.63
C ARG A 92 -17.13 -41.79 -38.47
N SER A 93 -17.30 -42.28 -37.22
CA SER A 93 -18.33 -43.25 -36.72
C SER A 93 -18.31 -44.71 -37.26
N SER A 94 -18.83 -45.77 -36.60
CA SER A 94 -19.84 -45.91 -35.51
C SER A 94 -19.84 -47.26 -34.70
N SER A 95 -20.33 -47.23 -33.45
CA SER A 95 -21.23 -48.19 -32.69
C SER A 95 -20.96 -49.71 -32.38
N VAL A 96 -20.88 -50.03 -31.05
CA VAL A 96 -21.54 -51.07 -30.13
C VAL A 96 -22.19 -52.38 -30.67
N PRO A 97 -22.48 -53.49 -29.88
CA PRO A 97 -23.00 -53.64 -28.45
C PRO A 97 -22.31 -54.78 -27.59
N ALA A 98 -22.81 -55.36 -26.45
CA ALA A 98 -23.36 -54.87 -25.15
C ALA A 98 -23.60 -56.02 -24.08
N SER A 99 -23.48 -55.73 -22.76
CA SER A 99 -24.20 -56.32 -21.55
C SER A 99 -24.08 -57.82 -21.14
N PRO A 100 -24.34 -58.28 -19.86
CA PRO A 100 -25.19 -57.66 -18.79
C PRO A 100 -24.76 -57.73 -17.27
N ARG A 101 -25.27 -56.78 -16.43
CA ARG A 101 -25.77 -56.82 -14.99
C ARG A 101 -25.06 -57.68 -13.90
N SER A 102 -25.04 -57.41 -12.57
CA SER A 102 -25.50 -56.39 -11.57
C SER A 102 -25.08 -56.88 -10.13
N PRO A 103 -25.46 -56.31 -8.95
CA PRO A 103 -25.47 -54.92 -8.40
C PRO A 103 -24.74 -54.78 -7.01
N GLN A 104 -24.82 -53.59 -6.37
CA GLN A 104 -24.29 -53.21 -5.01
C GLN A 104 -22.75 -53.01 -4.97
N ASP A 105 -22.17 -52.05 -4.23
CA ASP A 105 -22.55 -51.38 -2.96
C ASP A 105 -22.28 -49.85 -2.99
N SER A 106 -22.74 -49.11 -1.96
CA SER A 106 -22.73 -47.64 -1.89
C SER A 106 -21.57 -47.04 -1.09
N THR A 107 -20.80 -46.13 -1.72
CA THR A 107 -20.00 -45.11 -1.02
C THR A 107 -20.09 -43.77 -1.77
N GLU A 108 -20.39 -42.69 -1.05
CA GLU A 108 -20.48 -41.33 -1.62
C GLU A 108 -19.08 -40.71 -1.74
N ASP A 109 -18.49 -40.77 -2.93
CA ASP A 109 -17.33 -39.91 -3.27
C ASP A 109 -17.81 -38.48 -3.53
N LEU A 110 -17.62 -37.61 -2.54
CA LEU A 110 -17.80 -36.16 -2.70
C LEU A 110 -16.74 -35.62 -3.68
N PRO A 111 -17.11 -35.03 -4.82
CA PRO A 111 -16.14 -34.37 -5.69
C PRO A 111 -15.60 -33.14 -4.96
N SER A 112 -14.27 -33.07 -4.83
CA SER A 112 -13.61 -31.86 -4.31
C SER A 112 -13.90 -30.69 -5.26
N PRO A 113 -14.44 -29.56 -4.78
CA PRO A 113 -14.54 -28.36 -5.60
C PRO A 113 -13.13 -27.77 -5.75
N VAL A 114 -12.45 -28.18 -6.82
CA VAL A 114 -11.51 -27.28 -7.49
C VAL A 114 -12.37 -26.22 -8.17
N ASP A 115 -12.72 -25.17 -7.41
CA ASP A 115 -13.14 -23.93 -8.02
C ASP A 115 -12.03 -23.50 -8.98
N ASP A 116 -12.38 -23.29 -10.24
CA ASP A 116 -11.56 -22.55 -11.20
C ASP A 116 -11.56 -21.07 -10.74
N LEU A 117 -10.89 -20.80 -9.62
CA LEU A 117 -10.68 -19.48 -9.08
C LEU A 117 -10.01 -18.64 -10.17
N LYS A 118 -10.79 -17.73 -10.76
CA LYS A 118 -10.25 -16.71 -11.65
C LYS A 118 -9.11 -16.02 -10.89
N PRO A 119 -7.96 -15.75 -11.54
CA PRO A 119 -6.88 -15.04 -10.88
C PRO A 119 -7.41 -13.72 -10.33
N PRO A 120 -7.11 -13.36 -9.07
CA PRO A 120 -7.63 -12.14 -8.47
C PRO A 120 -7.17 -10.93 -9.30
N PRO A 121 -7.94 -9.84 -9.38
CA PRO A 121 -7.65 -8.80 -10.35
C PRO A 121 -6.32 -8.08 -10.05
N SER A 122 -5.70 -7.58 -11.11
CA SER A 122 -4.46 -6.80 -11.00
C SER A 122 -4.75 -5.31 -10.76
N PRO A 123 -3.77 -4.54 -10.24
CA PRO A 123 -3.80 -3.09 -10.23
C PRO A 123 -4.12 -2.52 -11.61
N VAL A 124 -5.06 -1.57 -11.67
CA VAL A 124 -5.39 -0.84 -12.90
C VAL A 124 -4.54 0.43 -12.99
N GLN A 125 -4.36 0.90 -14.22
CA GLN A 125 -3.83 2.22 -14.51
C GLN A 125 -4.90 3.26 -14.18
N SER A 126 -4.52 4.36 -13.52
CA SER A 126 -5.34 5.57 -13.60
C SER A 126 -5.44 6.03 -15.08
N PRO A 127 -6.51 6.74 -15.46
CA PRO A 127 -6.64 7.30 -16.81
C PRO A 127 -5.48 8.23 -17.20
N SER A 128 -4.84 8.88 -16.22
CA SER A 128 -3.74 9.82 -16.40
C SER A 128 -2.42 9.19 -16.87
N VAL A 129 -2.12 7.93 -16.54
CA VAL A 129 -0.90 7.21 -17.00
C VAL A 129 -0.83 7.06 -18.54
N LYS A 130 -1.92 7.38 -19.26
CA LYS A 130 -1.96 7.45 -20.73
C LYS A 130 -1.72 8.85 -21.30
N SER A 131 -1.83 9.89 -20.48
CA SER A 131 -1.21 11.18 -20.73
C SER A 131 0.29 11.06 -20.50
N GLY A 132 1.09 11.93 -21.12
CA GLY A 132 2.50 12.04 -20.77
C GLY A 132 2.72 13.04 -19.64
N HIS A 133 3.83 12.87 -18.93
CA HIS A 133 4.17 13.51 -17.66
C HIS A 133 3.60 14.91 -17.49
N HIS A 134 2.83 15.08 -16.41
CA HIS A 134 2.52 16.39 -15.86
C HIS A 134 3.83 17.19 -15.70
N ASP A 135 3.80 18.53 -15.85
CA ASP A 135 5.01 19.33 -15.65
C ASP A 135 5.37 19.32 -14.16
N VAL A 136 6.20 18.35 -13.75
CA VAL A 136 6.77 18.25 -12.39
C VAL A 136 7.47 19.56 -12.01
N GLY A 137 8.04 20.27 -12.98
CA GLY A 137 8.59 21.61 -12.77
C GLY A 137 7.51 22.66 -12.45
N ALA A 138 6.28 22.53 -12.95
CA ALA A 138 5.14 23.35 -12.54
C ALA A 138 4.67 23.00 -11.13
N ALA A 139 4.61 21.71 -10.78
CA ALA A 139 4.24 21.25 -9.44
C ALA A 139 5.28 21.68 -8.36
N GLN A 140 6.56 21.75 -8.72
CA GLN A 140 7.60 22.39 -7.90
C GLN A 140 7.39 23.91 -7.77
N ARG A 141 7.05 24.60 -8.87
CA ARG A 141 6.79 26.06 -8.86
C ARG A 141 5.53 26.44 -8.06
N SER A 142 4.56 25.55 -7.89
CA SER A 142 3.38 25.76 -7.04
C SER A 142 3.61 25.39 -5.57
N GLY A 143 4.73 24.74 -5.22
CA GLY A 143 5.00 24.25 -3.87
C GLY A 143 4.25 22.96 -3.50
N GLU A 144 3.70 22.25 -4.49
CA GLU A 144 3.00 20.97 -4.29
C GLU A 144 3.99 19.81 -4.10
N VAL A 145 5.08 19.85 -4.88
CA VAL A 145 6.19 18.89 -4.80
C VAL A 145 7.39 19.58 -4.13
N ASP A 146 7.78 19.07 -2.96
CA ASP A 146 8.91 19.60 -2.18
C ASP A 146 10.25 19.08 -2.70
N HIS A 147 10.31 17.79 -3.07
CA HIS A 147 11.53 17.14 -3.52
C HIS A 147 11.31 16.18 -4.69
N VAL A 148 12.25 16.16 -5.63
CA VAL A 148 12.28 15.18 -6.74
C VAL A 148 13.67 14.56 -6.80
N SER A 149 13.76 13.27 -6.49
CA SER A 149 15.01 12.55 -6.32
C SER A 149 15.59 12.07 -7.66
N ASP A 150 16.45 12.90 -8.26
CA ASP A 150 17.49 12.45 -9.19
C ASP A 150 18.63 11.72 -8.44
N GLN A 151 18.87 12.14 -7.18
CA GLN A 151 19.60 11.46 -6.11
C GLN A 151 19.32 12.20 -4.79
N PRO A 152 19.50 11.58 -3.62
CA PRO A 152 18.72 11.93 -2.42
C PRO A 152 19.14 13.24 -1.75
N PRO A 153 18.25 13.84 -0.91
CA PRO A 153 18.59 14.94 -0.03
C PRO A 153 19.80 14.58 0.84
N SER A 154 20.63 15.58 1.14
CA SER A 154 21.77 15.42 2.06
C SER A 154 21.34 15.47 3.52
N GLY A 155 20.26 14.78 3.89
CA GLY A 155 19.83 14.64 5.27
C GLY A 155 20.93 14.02 6.14
N ALA A 156 21.20 14.63 7.29
CA ALA A 156 22.19 14.15 8.25
C ALA A 156 21.65 12.95 9.04
N VAL A 157 21.49 11.80 8.38
CA VAL A 157 20.96 10.57 8.98
C VAL A 157 22.00 9.47 8.90
N ASN A 158 22.54 9.08 10.06
CA ASN A 158 23.42 7.94 10.17
C ASN A 158 22.60 6.65 9.94
N PRO A 159 22.93 5.78 8.95
CA PRO A 159 22.24 4.51 8.77
C PRO A 159 22.44 3.52 9.94
N HIS A 160 23.22 3.89 10.97
CA HIS A 160 23.25 3.26 12.29
C HIS A 160 22.32 3.90 13.34
N ALA A 161 21.29 4.65 12.92
CA ALA A 161 20.14 5.00 13.77
C ALA A 161 19.31 3.77 14.24
N VAL A 162 19.81 2.55 13.99
CA VAL A 162 19.54 1.32 14.73
C VAL A 162 19.60 1.50 16.25
N GLY A 163 20.46 2.41 16.75
CA GLY A 163 20.50 2.85 18.16
C GLY A 163 19.80 4.19 18.45
N GLY A 164 19.08 4.76 17.48
CA GLY A 164 18.33 6.00 17.66
C GLY A 164 17.12 5.76 18.57
N ARG A 165 16.96 6.57 19.61
CA ARG A 165 15.69 6.60 20.34
C ARG A 165 14.63 7.19 19.42
N ALA A 166 13.46 6.55 19.36
CA ALA A 166 12.32 7.13 18.68
C ALA A 166 11.93 8.47 19.32
N GLY A 167 11.23 9.30 18.54
CA GLY A 167 10.58 10.50 19.06
C GLY A 167 9.46 10.17 20.04
N GLN A 168 8.60 11.14 20.30
CA GLN A 168 7.34 10.83 20.99
C GLN A 168 6.50 9.85 20.13
N SER A 169 5.69 9.02 20.80
CA SER A 169 4.72 8.19 20.09
C SER A 169 3.77 9.09 19.31
N ILE A 170 3.48 8.73 18.06
CA ILE A 170 2.38 9.35 17.30
C ILE A 170 1.11 8.51 17.36
N LEU A 171 1.12 7.33 18.00
CA LEU A 171 -0.09 6.52 18.15
C LEU A 171 -1.00 7.13 19.23
N VAL A 172 -2.17 7.62 18.81
CA VAL A 172 -3.24 8.06 19.70
C VAL A 172 -3.87 6.83 20.35
N LYS A 173 -3.82 6.76 21.69
CA LYS A 173 -4.36 5.64 22.47
C LYS A 173 -5.65 6.07 23.15
N ARG A 174 -6.79 5.55 22.68
CA ARG A 174 -8.10 5.79 23.30
C ARG A 174 -8.27 4.91 24.54
N ALA A 175 -8.79 5.49 25.61
CA ALA A 175 -9.15 4.72 26.80
C ALA A 175 -10.38 3.83 26.51
N ASN A 176 -10.35 2.59 26.99
CA ASN A 176 -11.43 1.60 26.88
C ASN A 176 -11.79 1.14 25.44
N GLU A 177 -10.91 1.36 24.45
CA GLU A 177 -11.10 0.80 23.11
C GLU A 177 -10.86 -0.72 23.14
N ILE A 178 -11.87 -1.50 22.73
CA ILE A 178 -11.78 -2.96 22.68
C ILE A 178 -11.20 -3.34 21.33
N ASN A 179 -10.00 -3.93 21.30
CA ASN A 179 -9.46 -4.54 20.10
C ASN A 179 -10.11 -5.93 19.90
N PRO A 180 -10.96 -6.13 18.87
CA PRO A 180 -11.65 -7.39 18.66
C PRO A 180 -10.66 -8.45 18.14
N VAL A 181 -10.24 -9.34 19.03
CA VAL A 181 -9.36 -10.45 18.69
C VAL A 181 -10.17 -11.74 18.63
N ASP A 182 -10.23 -12.39 17.46
CA ASP A 182 -10.90 -13.68 17.32
C ASP A 182 -10.06 -14.80 17.97
N GLN A 183 -10.39 -15.07 19.23
CA GLN A 183 -9.76 -16.12 20.02
C GLN A 183 -9.97 -17.52 19.43
N LYS A 184 -11.04 -17.78 18.65
CA LYS A 184 -11.23 -19.08 18.00
C LYS A 184 -10.15 -19.29 16.94
N THR A 185 -9.91 -18.29 16.09
CA THR A 185 -8.86 -18.37 15.05
C THR A 185 -7.45 -18.31 15.65
N LEU A 186 -7.23 -17.61 16.79
CA LEU A 186 -5.96 -17.70 17.52
C LEU A 186 -5.62 -19.11 18.01
N LEU A 187 -6.62 -19.89 18.46
CA LEU A 187 -6.45 -21.23 19.01
C LEU A 187 -6.52 -22.33 17.94
N ALA A 188 -7.25 -22.09 16.85
CA ALA A 188 -7.45 -23.05 15.77
C ALA A 188 -6.28 -23.12 14.77
N ALA A 189 -5.39 -22.13 14.73
CA ALA A 189 -4.16 -22.19 13.96
C ALA A 189 -3.16 -23.17 14.63
N PRO A 190 -2.93 -24.37 14.09
CA PRO A 190 -2.07 -25.33 14.76
C PRO A 190 -0.62 -24.89 14.62
N MET A 191 0.05 -24.71 15.76
CA MET A 191 1.51 -24.72 15.85
C MET A 191 2.03 -26.12 15.47
N ASN A 192 2.04 -26.43 14.17
CA ASN A 192 2.55 -27.70 13.64
C ASN A 192 4.05 -27.80 13.90
N GLY A 193 4.39 -28.34 15.07
CA GLY A 193 5.71 -28.23 15.69
C GLY A 193 5.92 -29.08 16.95
N ALA A 194 5.14 -30.13 17.18
CA ALA A 194 5.49 -31.22 18.09
C ALA A 194 4.75 -32.51 17.66
N ASN A 195 5.48 -33.60 17.40
CA ASN A 195 4.90 -34.94 17.22
C ASN A 195 4.69 -35.62 18.59
N ASP A 196 3.83 -36.63 18.60
CA ASP A 196 3.38 -37.36 19.80
C ASP A 196 4.50 -37.95 20.67
N ALA A 197 4.34 -37.78 21.98
CA ALA A 197 4.68 -38.78 22.99
C ALA A 197 3.74 -38.61 24.20
N ALA A 198 3.12 -39.71 24.64
CA ALA A 198 2.05 -39.67 25.63
C ALA A 198 2.53 -39.65 27.09
N LEU A 199 1.70 -39.03 27.94
CA LEU A 199 1.50 -39.32 29.36
C LEU A 199 2.67 -39.12 30.34
N SER A 200 2.66 -38.00 31.06
CA SER A 200 2.36 -38.04 32.51
C SER A 200 2.15 -36.64 33.11
N THR A 201 1.30 -36.56 34.13
CA THR A 201 0.98 -35.33 34.87
C THR A 201 2.12 -34.88 35.76
N SER A 202 2.72 -33.73 35.48
CA SER A 202 3.42 -32.94 36.50
C SER A 202 3.34 -31.44 36.17
N SER A 203 3.25 -30.63 37.22
CA SER A 203 3.10 -29.18 37.16
C SER A 203 4.43 -28.47 36.86
N SER A 204 4.32 -27.19 36.46
CA SER A 204 5.39 -26.20 36.20
C SER A 204 6.01 -26.22 34.79
N GLY A 205 6.09 -25.02 34.18
CA GLY A 205 6.67 -24.80 32.85
C GLY A 205 5.78 -24.03 31.87
N GLN A 206 5.44 -22.77 32.16
CA GLN A 206 4.99 -21.86 31.10
C GLN A 206 6.13 -21.70 30.09
N ILE A 207 5.90 -22.09 28.83
CA ILE A 207 6.85 -21.84 27.74
C ILE A 207 6.80 -20.36 27.40
N SER A 208 7.62 -19.58 28.11
CA SER A 208 7.93 -18.21 27.72
C SER A 208 8.75 -18.27 26.42
N MET A 209 8.10 -18.04 25.27
CA MET A 209 8.85 -17.73 24.06
C MET A 209 9.60 -16.44 24.31
N GLY A 210 10.93 -16.54 24.34
CA GLY A 210 11.79 -15.43 24.73
C GLY A 210 11.55 -14.20 23.85
N THR A 211 11.28 -13.07 24.51
CA THR A 211 11.18 -11.76 23.84
C THR A 211 12.39 -11.54 22.94
N LEU A 212 12.14 -11.39 21.64
CA LEU A 212 13.16 -11.13 20.63
C LEU A 212 13.97 -9.90 21.07
N LYS A 213 15.28 -10.08 21.30
CA LYS A 213 16.09 -9.06 21.98
C LYS A 213 16.41 -7.94 21.01
N ASP A 214 16.51 -6.72 21.55
CA ASP A 214 16.81 -5.52 20.77
C ASP A 214 18.07 -5.67 19.89
N LYS A 215 19.14 -6.26 20.44
CA LYS A 215 20.38 -6.57 19.71
C LYS A 215 20.24 -7.61 18.59
N GLU A 216 19.29 -8.53 18.70
CA GLU A 216 19.00 -9.53 17.66
C GLU A 216 18.23 -8.87 16.51
N LEU A 217 17.29 -7.99 16.83
CA LEU A 217 16.56 -7.17 15.85
C LEU A 217 17.50 -6.24 15.07
N ASP A 218 18.45 -5.62 15.76
CA ASP A 218 19.47 -4.73 15.19
C ASP A 218 20.36 -5.44 14.17
N ASP A 219 20.77 -6.68 14.46
CA ASP A 219 21.49 -7.54 13.52
C ASP A 219 20.63 -7.89 12.30
N TYR A 220 19.35 -8.22 12.49
CA TYR A 220 18.44 -8.53 11.38
C TYR A 220 18.25 -7.33 10.46
N ILE A 221 18.02 -6.13 11.02
CA ILE A 221 17.93 -4.88 10.25
C ILE A 221 19.24 -4.61 9.50
N SER A 222 20.40 -4.75 10.15
CA SER A 222 21.69 -4.54 9.47
C SER A 222 21.88 -5.51 8.30
N ARG A 223 21.61 -6.81 8.49
CA ARG A 223 21.71 -7.83 7.42
C ARG A 223 20.77 -7.55 6.25
N LEU A 224 19.54 -7.12 6.53
CA LEU A 224 18.56 -6.75 5.51
C LEU A 224 19.03 -5.52 4.71
N LEU A 225 19.47 -4.46 5.39
CA LEU A 225 20.01 -3.26 4.72
C LEU A 225 21.23 -3.62 3.86
N ASP A 226 22.17 -4.42 4.39
CA ASP A 226 23.36 -4.87 3.68
C ASP A 226 23.04 -5.70 2.44
N ALA A 227 21.96 -6.50 2.46
CA ALA A 227 21.45 -7.20 1.29
C ALA A 227 20.86 -6.23 0.25
N GLY A 228 20.17 -5.16 0.67
CA GLY A 228 19.63 -4.12 -0.20
C GLY A 228 20.72 -3.35 -0.94
N TYR A 229 21.71 -2.83 -0.21
CA TYR A 229 22.85 -2.10 -0.77
C TYR A 229 23.78 -2.96 -1.66
N GLN A 230 23.67 -4.29 -1.63
CA GLN A 230 24.36 -5.16 -2.59
C GLN A 230 23.75 -5.11 -4.00
N GLY A 231 22.49 -4.69 -4.15
CA GLY A 231 21.80 -4.57 -5.45
C GLY A 231 21.68 -5.89 -6.22
N LYS A 232 21.63 -7.02 -5.51
CA LYS A 232 21.59 -8.38 -6.07
C LYS A 232 20.62 -9.25 -5.29
N SER A 233 19.60 -9.77 -5.96
CA SER A 233 18.79 -10.88 -5.43
C SER A 233 19.65 -12.14 -5.34
N THR A 234 19.67 -12.78 -4.18
CA THR A 234 20.44 -14.00 -3.92
C THR A 234 19.51 -15.22 -3.81
N LYS A 235 20.07 -16.44 -3.93
CA LYS A 235 19.26 -17.67 -3.96
C LYS A 235 18.50 -17.92 -2.64
N GLY A 236 19.12 -17.60 -1.50
CA GLY A 236 18.47 -17.59 -0.19
C GLY A 236 18.03 -16.19 0.23
N VAL A 237 17.46 -16.05 1.41
CA VAL A 237 17.26 -14.78 2.13
C VAL A 237 18.48 -14.55 3.04
N CYS A 238 18.79 -13.30 3.41
CA CYS A 238 19.86 -13.01 4.39
C CYS A 238 19.52 -13.43 5.84
N LEU A 239 18.27 -13.85 6.09
CA LEU A 239 17.76 -14.37 7.35
C LEU A 239 17.37 -15.86 7.20
N LYS A 240 17.57 -16.64 8.27
CA LYS A 240 17.19 -18.05 8.36
C LYS A 240 15.69 -18.17 8.63
N SER A 241 15.09 -19.30 8.24
CA SER A 241 13.66 -19.58 8.50
C SER A 241 13.24 -19.44 9.97
N ALA A 242 14.13 -19.75 10.92
CA ALA A 242 13.87 -19.55 12.35
C ALA A 242 13.81 -18.06 12.74
N GLU A 243 14.73 -17.25 12.21
CA GLU A 243 14.79 -15.79 12.43
C GLU A 243 13.54 -15.12 11.82
N ILE A 244 13.16 -15.53 10.61
CA ILE A 244 11.90 -15.12 9.94
C ILE A 244 10.68 -15.45 10.80
N ASN A 245 10.57 -16.69 11.29
CA ASN A 245 9.44 -17.07 12.16
C ASN A 245 9.38 -16.23 13.44
N SER A 246 10.53 -15.95 14.08
CA SER A 246 10.57 -15.11 15.28
C SER A 246 10.15 -13.66 15.01
N ILE A 247 10.49 -13.09 13.85
CA ILE A 247 10.00 -11.78 13.39
C ILE A 247 8.47 -11.83 13.21
N CYS A 248 7.97 -12.81 12.46
CA CYS A 248 6.53 -12.95 12.19
C CYS A 248 5.71 -13.12 13.49
N LEU A 249 6.17 -13.94 14.43
CA LEU A 249 5.50 -14.12 15.73
C LEU A 249 5.47 -12.81 16.53
N ARG A 250 6.61 -12.12 16.63
CA ARG A 250 6.72 -10.88 17.42
C ARG A 250 5.93 -9.72 16.81
N VAL A 251 5.92 -9.56 15.48
CA VAL A 251 5.15 -8.49 14.84
C VAL A 251 3.64 -8.78 14.93
N ARG A 252 3.21 -10.04 14.84
CA ARG A 252 1.79 -10.44 15.00
C ARG A 252 1.21 -10.02 16.35
N GLU A 253 1.97 -10.17 17.42
CA GLU A 253 1.58 -9.67 18.76
C GLU A 253 1.31 -8.16 18.73
N ILE A 254 2.23 -7.38 18.18
CA ILE A 254 2.14 -5.91 18.10
C ILE A 254 0.94 -5.47 17.25
N LEU A 255 0.69 -6.15 16.12
CA LEU A 255 -0.42 -5.82 15.22
C LEU A 255 -1.78 -6.13 15.85
N LEU A 256 -1.89 -7.16 16.69
CA LEU A 256 -3.12 -7.49 17.42
C LEU A 256 -3.34 -6.61 18.66
N ASP A 257 -2.26 -6.11 19.28
CA ASP A 257 -2.30 -5.16 20.41
C ASP A 257 -2.73 -3.76 19.97
N GLN A 258 -2.52 -3.40 18.69
CA GLN A 258 -3.01 -2.15 18.09
C GLN A 258 -4.39 -2.34 17.44
N PRO A 259 -5.25 -1.30 17.39
CA PRO A 259 -6.61 -1.40 16.82
C PRO A 259 -6.61 -1.67 15.29
N PRO A 260 -7.74 -2.18 14.73
CA PRO A 260 -7.87 -2.35 13.28
C PRO A 260 -7.94 -1.01 12.53
N LEU A 261 -8.34 0.06 13.21
CA LEU A 261 -8.29 1.45 12.77
C LEU A 261 -7.27 2.18 13.65
N VAL A 262 -6.10 2.53 13.12
CA VAL A 262 -5.06 3.21 13.91
C VAL A 262 -5.16 4.73 13.80
N GLU A 263 -5.03 5.43 14.92
CA GLU A 263 -5.12 6.90 14.96
C GLU A 263 -3.75 7.49 15.24
N LEU A 264 -3.32 8.42 14.39
CA LEU A 264 -1.92 8.87 14.30
C LEU A 264 -1.83 10.40 14.34
N GLU A 265 -0.90 10.93 15.13
CA GLU A 265 -0.52 12.35 15.09
C GLU A 265 0.46 12.66 13.96
N ALA A 266 0.48 13.93 13.55
CA ALA A 266 1.49 14.47 12.65
C ALA A 266 2.78 14.83 13.44
N PRO A 267 3.98 14.84 12.80
CA PRO A 267 4.23 14.64 11.38
C PRO A 267 4.38 13.16 11.01
N VAL A 268 3.94 12.79 9.80
CA VAL A 268 4.04 11.42 9.28
C VAL A 268 4.26 11.41 7.77
N LYS A 269 5.02 10.43 7.27
CA LYS A 269 5.22 10.17 5.85
C LYS A 269 4.39 8.97 5.41
N ILE A 270 3.51 9.18 4.43
CA ILE A 270 2.55 8.19 3.94
C ILE A 270 3.07 7.61 2.63
N VAL A 271 3.14 6.28 2.58
CA VAL A 271 3.76 5.49 1.52
C VAL A 271 2.73 4.52 0.93
N GLY A 272 2.60 4.50 -0.40
CA GLY A 272 1.74 3.56 -1.13
C GLY A 272 2.42 2.23 -1.41
N ASP A 273 1.97 1.57 -2.48
CA ASP A 273 2.41 0.24 -2.91
C ASP A 273 3.94 0.17 -3.11
N ILE A 274 4.55 -0.96 -2.72
CA ILE A 274 5.99 -1.24 -2.87
C ILE A 274 6.26 -2.50 -3.70
N HIS A 275 5.36 -3.49 -3.67
CA HIS A 275 5.40 -4.71 -4.49
C HIS A 275 6.79 -5.34 -4.65
N GLY A 276 7.48 -5.62 -3.54
CA GLY A 276 8.80 -6.28 -3.58
C GLY A 276 9.92 -5.53 -4.32
N GLN A 277 9.76 -4.24 -4.62
CA GLN A 277 10.80 -3.37 -5.19
C GLN A 277 11.80 -2.91 -4.11
N TYR A 278 12.49 -3.87 -3.50
CA TYR A 278 13.30 -3.64 -2.31
C TYR A 278 14.41 -2.58 -2.46
N SER A 279 15.03 -2.46 -3.63
CA SER A 279 16.03 -1.40 -3.86
C SER A 279 15.41 0.00 -3.87
N ASP A 280 14.16 0.14 -4.32
CA ASP A 280 13.44 1.40 -4.32
C ASP A 280 12.93 1.77 -2.92
N LEU A 281 12.55 0.77 -2.10
CA LEU A 281 12.31 0.97 -0.67
C LEU A 281 13.55 1.54 0.05
N ILE A 282 14.76 1.06 -0.28
CA ILE A 282 16.00 1.64 0.25
C ILE A 282 16.22 3.08 -0.25
N ARG A 283 16.00 3.35 -1.55
CA ARG A 283 16.07 4.73 -2.11
C ARG A 283 15.09 5.68 -1.42
N MET A 284 13.89 5.19 -1.10
CA MET A 284 12.86 5.93 -0.39
C MET A 284 13.30 6.28 1.03
N PHE A 285 13.84 5.33 1.80
CA PHE A 285 14.38 5.66 3.14
C PHE A 285 15.64 6.55 3.08
N GLU A 286 16.45 6.48 2.02
CA GLU A 286 17.54 7.45 1.79
C GLU A 286 17.02 8.86 1.47
N MET A 287 15.85 8.97 0.84
CA MET A 287 15.20 10.24 0.50
C MET A 287 14.49 10.84 1.72
N CYS A 288 13.51 10.09 2.23
CA CYS A 288 12.59 10.49 3.29
C CYS A 288 13.21 10.44 4.71
N GLY A 289 14.40 9.86 4.88
CA GLY A 289 15.01 9.58 6.17
C GLY A 289 14.62 8.22 6.75
N PHE A 290 15.60 7.50 7.30
CA PHE A 290 15.38 6.18 7.90
C PHE A 290 14.64 6.27 9.25
N PRO A 291 13.80 5.27 9.61
CA PRO A 291 13.26 5.17 10.96
C PRO A 291 14.37 5.11 12.03
N PRO A 292 14.24 5.85 13.15
CA PRO A 292 13.07 6.61 13.60
C PRO A 292 13.18 8.12 13.32
N SER A 293 14.05 8.56 12.40
CA SER A 293 14.22 9.98 12.04
C SER A 293 13.01 10.57 11.33
N SER A 294 12.13 9.73 10.80
CA SER A 294 10.82 10.08 10.27
C SER A 294 9.82 9.01 10.68
N ASN A 295 8.59 9.43 10.98
CA ASN A 295 7.47 8.52 11.22
C ASN A 295 6.88 8.07 9.88
N PHE A 296 6.44 6.82 9.80
CA PHE A 296 5.91 6.25 8.56
C PHE A 296 4.56 5.56 8.75
N LEU A 297 3.66 5.76 7.78
CA LEU A 297 2.46 4.99 7.55
C LEU A 297 2.53 4.40 6.14
N PHE A 298 2.53 3.07 6.01
CA PHE A 298 2.39 2.42 4.71
C PHE A 298 0.94 1.96 4.51
N LEU A 299 0.44 2.12 3.28
CA LEU A 299 -0.95 1.85 2.93
C LEU A 299 -1.24 0.40 2.55
N GLY A 300 -0.25 -0.36 2.06
CA GLY A 300 -0.41 -1.77 1.71
C GLY A 300 0.54 -2.24 0.61
N ASP A 301 0.26 -3.42 0.06
CA ASP A 301 0.86 -4.01 -1.14
C ASP A 301 2.40 -4.02 -1.10
N TYR A 302 2.91 -4.73 -0.10
CA TYR A 302 4.34 -4.88 0.18
C TYR A 302 5.00 -5.96 -0.70
N VAL A 303 4.22 -6.96 -1.09
CA VAL A 303 4.68 -8.21 -1.72
C VAL A 303 4.13 -8.38 -3.14
N ASP A 304 4.50 -9.50 -3.76
CA ASP A 304 4.18 -9.87 -5.14
C ASP A 304 4.82 -8.97 -6.21
N ARG A 305 4.80 -9.46 -7.46
CA ARG A 305 5.22 -8.79 -8.72
C ARG A 305 6.70 -8.42 -8.81
N GLY A 306 7.26 -7.75 -7.82
CA GLY A 306 8.68 -7.43 -7.74
C GLY A 306 9.57 -8.62 -7.39
N LYS A 307 10.87 -8.34 -7.27
CA LYS A 307 11.94 -9.37 -7.29
C LYS A 307 12.40 -9.82 -5.90
N GLN A 308 12.00 -9.09 -4.85
CA GLN A 308 12.54 -9.22 -3.49
C GLN A 308 11.48 -8.93 -2.42
N SER A 309 10.31 -9.56 -2.55
CA SER A 309 9.20 -9.38 -1.61
C SER A 309 9.59 -9.78 -0.19
N LEU A 310 10.40 -10.85 -0.04
CA LEU A 310 10.87 -11.33 1.26
C LEU A 310 11.72 -10.29 2.00
N GLU A 311 12.70 -9.67 1.32
CA GLU A 311 13.50 -8.60 1.97
C GLU A 311 12.65 -7.38 2.29
N THR A 312 11.75 -6.97 1.39
CA THR A 312 10.82 -5.85 1.59
C THR A 312 10.00 -6.03 2.86
N ILE A 313 9.21 -7.11 2.95
CA ILE A 313 8.33 -7.30 4.09
C ILE A 313 9.09 -7.55 5.41
N LEU A 314 10.23 -8.25 5.36
CA LEU A 314 11.04 -8.48 6.55
C LEU A 314 11.63 -7.18 7.12
N LEU A 315 12.08 -6.25 6.28
CA LEU A 315 12.58 -4.95 6.76
C LEU A 315 11.46 -4.12 7.39
N LEU A 316 10.30 -4.06 6.74
CA LEU A 316 9.12 -3.35 7.25
C LEU A 316 8.64 -3.94 8.60
N MET A 317 8.57 -5.27 8.71
CA MET A 317 8.23 -5.95 9.98
C MET A 317 9.28 -5.70 11.06
N CYS A 318 10.57 -5.69 10.73
CA CYS A 318 11.62 -5.36 11.70
C CYS A 318 11.50 -3.92 12.22
N TYR A 319 11.23 -2.94 11.35
CA TYR A 319 10.96 -1.57 11.78
C TYR A 319 9.66 -1.45 12.60
N LYS A 320 8.61 -2.23 12.28
CA LYS A 320 7.40 -2.28 13.12
C LYS A 320 7.68 -2.83 14.52
N ILE A 321 8.58 -3.81 14.66
CA ILE A 321 8.99 -4.34 15.98
C ILE A 321 9.85 -3.33 16.74
N LYS A 322 10.77 -2.65 16.04
CA LYS A 322 11.73 -1.71 16.66
C LYS A 322 11.06 -0.39 17.07
N TYR A 323 10.11 0.10 16.27
CA TYR A 323 9.45 1.40 16.42
C TYR A 323 7.92 1.28 16.34
N PRO A 324 7.27 0.49 17.22
CA PRO A 324 5.84 0.14 17.11
C PRO A 324 4.89 1.34 17.19
N GLU A 325 5.36 2.45 17.76
CA GLU A 325 4.66 3.70 18.05
C GLU A 325 4.95 4.82 17.02
N ASN A 326 5.82 4.56 16.03
CA ASN A 326 6.29 5.54 15.03
C ASN A 326 6.32 4.97 13.59
N PHE A 327 6.07 3.67 13.44
CA PHE A 327 6.10 2.95 12.17
C PHE A 327 4.83 2.10 12.05
N PHE A 328 4.05 2.30 10.99
CA PHE A 328 2.72 1.70 10.82
C PHE A 328 2.57 1.09 9.44
N LEU A 329 1.89 -0.05 9.41
CA LEU A 329 1.66 -0.87 8.22
C LEU A 329 0.17 -1.19 8.19
N LEU A 330 -0.54 -0.69 7.18
CA LEU A 330 -1.90 -1.11 6.88
C LEU A 330 -1.89 -2.39 6.03
N ARG A 331 -3.06 -2.95 5.80
CA ARG A 331 -3.27 -4.09 4.92
C ARG A 331 -3.58 -3.60 3.51
N GLY A 332 -2.84 -4.08 2.51
CA GLY A 332 -3.24 -3.99 1.11
C GLY A 332 -4.01 -5.23 0.66
N ASN A 333 -4.54 -5.20 -0.57
CA ASN A 333 -5.25 -6.35 -1.13
C ASN A 333 -4.31 -7.52 -1.46
N HIS A 334 -3.01 -7.25 -1.67
CA HIS A 334 -1.99 -8.28 -1.84
C HIS A 334 -1.62 -8.98 -0.53
N GLU A 335 -1.93 -8.44 0.65
CA GLU A 335 -1.72 -9.11 1.94
C GLU A 335 -2.83 -10.11 2.29
N CYS A 336 -3.07 -11.09 1.41
CA CYS A 336 -4.00 -12.21 1.64
C CYS A 336 -3.51 -13.52 0.99
N ALA A 337 -4.13 -14.65 1.38
CA ALA A 337 -3.73 -15.96 0.86
C ALA A 337 -3.96 -16.07 -0.66
N ASN A 338 -5.11 -15.61 -1.15
CA ASN A 338 -5.55 -15.80 -2.54
C ASN A 338 -4.66 -15.04 -3.54
N VAL A 339 -4.28 -13.79 -3.23
CA VAL A 339 -3.47 -12.95 -4.14
C VAL A 339 -2.01 -13.40 -4.13
N THR A 340 -1.40 -13.57 -2.96
CA THR A 340 0.02 -14.03 -2.84
C THR A 340 0.27 -15.41 -3.45
N ARG A 341 -0.78 -16.24 -3.55
CA ARG A 341 -0.71 -17.56 -4.17
C ARG A 341 -0.48 -17.52 -5.68
N VAL A 342 -0.84 -16.41 -6.32
CA VAL A 342 -0.83 -16.20 -7.79
C VAL A 342 0.27 -15.22 -8.22
N TYR A 343 0.46 -14.10 -7.51
CA TYR A 343 1.27 -12.98 -8.01
C TYR A 343 2.75 -12.97 -7.60
N GLY A 344 3.22 -14.06 -7.00
CA GLY A 344 4.65 -14.42 -6.93
C GLY A 344 5.21 -14.65 -5.53
N PHE A 345 4.61 -14.11 -4.48
CA PHE A 345 5.14 -14.20 -3.11
C PHE A 345 5.13 -15.64 -2.58
N TYR A 346 4.10 -16.43 -2.89
CA TYR A 346 4.09 -17.87 -2.60
C TYR A 346 5.28 -18.60 -3.25
N ASP A 347 5.53 -18.35 -4.53
CA ASP A 347 6.62 -19.02 -5.26
C ASP A 347 8.00 -18.50 -4.84
N GLU A 348 8.11 -17.22 -4.46
CA GLU A 348 9.31 -16.66 -3.84
C GLU A 348 9.61 -17.36 -2.50
N CYS A 349 8.61 -17.47 -1.61
CA CYS A 349 8.72 -18.19 -0.34
C CYS A 349 9.08 -19.67 -0.56
N LYS A 350 8.38 -20.37 -1.45
CA LYS A 350 8.63 -21.78 -1.79
C LYS A 350 10.04 -22.01 -2.34
N ARG A 351 10.58 -21.08 -3.12
CA ARG A 351 11.91 -21.16 -3.76
C ARG A 351 13.06 -20.75 -2.85
N ARG A 352 12.89 -19.71 -2.03
CA ARG A 352 13.97 -19.08 -1.23
C ARG A 352 13.95 -19.49 0.24
N ALA A 353 12.81 -19.96 0.74
CA ALA A 353 12.60 -20.44 2.10
C ALA A 353 11.85 -21.78 2.09
N ASN A 354 10.54 -21.79 2.36
CA ASN A 354 9.65 -22.95 2.21
C ASN A 354 8.17 -22.51 2.30
N VAL A 355 7.25 -23.44 2.01
CA VAL A 355 5.79 -23.19 2.05
C VAL A 355 5.26 -22.91 3.47
N LYS A 356 5.90 -23.43 4.53
CA LYS A 356 5.49 -23.11 5.92
C LYS A 356 5.74 -21.64 6.25
N VAL A 357 6.85 -21.08 5.79
CA VAL A 357 7.16 -19.64 5.92
C VAL A 357 6.10 -18.77 5.22
N TRP A 358 5.61 -19.15 4.02
CA TRP A 358 4.50 -18.43 3.37
C TRP A 358 3.23 -18.44 4.24
N LYS A 359 2.84 -19.60 4.80
CA LYS A 359 1.69 -19.68 5.72
C LYS A 359 1.86 -18.76 6.93
N THR A 360 3.06 -18.75 7.52
CA THR A 360 3.39 -17.87 8.64
C THR A 360 3.36 -16.38 8.25
N PHE A 361 3.63 -15.99 7.01
CA PHE A 361 3.37 -14.62 6.54
C PHE A 361 1.87 -14.32 6.40
N VAL A 362 1.08 -15.24 5.85
CA VAL A 362 -0.39 -15.11 5.78
C VAL A 362 -1.00 -14.95 7.19
N ASP A 363 -0.52 -15.70 8.17
CA ASP A 363 -0.94 -15.57 9.59
C ASP A 363 -0.68 -14.18 10.17
N VAL A 364 0.34 -13.46 9.68
CA VAL A 364 0.67 -12.08 10.07
C VAL A 364 -0.16 -11.07 9.27
N PHE A 365 -0.31 -11.28 7.96
CA PHE A 365 -1.12 -10.44 7.08
C PHE A 365 -2.59 -10.36 7.53
N ASN A 366 -3.13 -11.49 8.00
CA ASN A 366 -4.46 -11.57 8.60
C ASN A 366 -4.62 -10.72 9.89
N CYS A 367 -3.51 -10.26 10.49
CA CYS A 367 -3.50 -9.41 11.69
C CYS A 367 -3.25 -7.92 11.39
N LEU A 368 -2.94 -7.50 10.16
CA LEU A 368 -2.68 -6.10 9.84
C LEU A 368 -3.91 -5.20 10.13
N PRO A 369 -3.72 -3.97 10.63
CA PRO A 369 -4.74 -2.91 10.62
C PRO A 369 -5.24 -2.61 9.20
N ILE A 370 -6.49 -2.15 9.09
CA ILE A 370 -7.18 -1.98 7.81
C ILE A 370 -7.13 -0.53 7.31
N ALA A 371 -7.24 0.43 8.23
CA ALA A 371 -7.24 1.85 7.92
C ALA A 371 -6.50 2.66 9.02
N ALA A 372 -6.18 3.91 8.72
CA ALA A 372 -5.69 4.88 9.69
C ALA A 372 -6.44 6.22 9.58
N ILE A 373 -6.38 7.01 10.65
CA ILE A 373 -6.77 8.43 10.63
C ILE A 373 -5.55 9.24 11.09
N VAL A 374 -5.06 10.15 10.25
CA VAL A 374 -3.95 11.05 10.58
C VAL A 374 -4.51 12.41 11.03
N ALA A 375 -4.06 12.86 12.20
CA ALA A 375 -4.41 14.11 12.87
C ALA A 375 -5.91 14.42 12.95
N GLY A 376 -6.74 13.36 13.03
CA GLY A 376 -8.20 13.48 13.01
C GLY A 376 -8.81 13.94 11.68
N LYS A 377 -8.00 14.19 10.63
CA LYS A 377 -8.43 14.90 9.41
C LYS A 377 -8.18 14.18 8.09
N ILE A 378 -7.23 13.26 8.03
CA ILE A 378 -6.93 12.49 6.80
C ILE A 378 -7.29 11.02 7.04
N PHE A 379 -8.26 10.51 6.29
CA PHE A 379 -8.61 9.08 6.30
C PHE A 379 -7.71 8.31 5.33
N CYS A 380 -6.98 7.31 5.83
CA CYS A 380 -5.97 6.56 5.09
C CYS A 380 -6.36 5.09 4.97
N VAL A 381 -6.39 4.55 3.75
CA VAL A 381 -6.80 3.17 3.46
C VAL A 381 -6.12 2.67 2.17
N HIS A 382 -6.04 1.36 1.91
CA HIS A 382 -5.45 0.87 0.66
C HIS A 382 -6.35 1.12 -0.56
N GLY A 383 -7.52 0.49 -0.59
CA GLY A 383 -8.48 0.60 -1.68
C GLY A 383 -9.24 1.92 -1.59
N GLY A 384 -10.30 1.98 -0.80
CA GLY A 384 -11.14 3.16 -0.80
C GLY A 384 -12.31 3.08 0.16
N LEU A 385 -13.44 3.63 -0.26
CA LEU A 385 -14.65 3.71 0.55
C LEU A 385 -15.53 2.45 0.33
N SER A 386 -16.45 2.19 1.25
CA SER A 386 -17.44 1.11 1.12
C SER A 386 -18.87 1.65 1.23
N PRO A 387 -19.84 1.12 0.47
CA PRO A 387 -21.25 1.40 0.70
C PRO A 387 -21.73 0.88 2.07
N ALA A 388 -20.98 -0.05 2.70
CA ALA A 388 -21.23 -0.55 4.04
C ALA A 388 -20.56 0.27 5.16
N LEU A 389 -19.73 1.27 4.84
CA LEU A 389 -19.06 2.11 5.84
C LEU A 389 -19.99 3.26 6.28
N SER A 390 -20.60 3.10 7.45
CA SER A 390 -21.50 4.10 8.04
C SER A 390 -20.86 4.86 9.20
N HIS A 391 -20.07 4.17 10.02
CA HIS A 391 -19.37 4.72 11.17
C HIS A 391 -17.94 4.17 11.25
N MET A 392 -17.00 4.93 11.83
CA MET A 392 -15.62 4.47 12.01
C MET A 392 -15.51 3.22 12.90
N ASP A 393 -16.51 2.99 13.76
CA ASP A 393 -16.61 1.78 14.56
C ASP A 393 -16.86 0.51 13.72
N ASP A 394 -17.39 0.64 12.50
CA ASP A 394 -17.54 -0.50 11.59
C ASP A 394 -16.16 -1.10 11.25
N ILE A 395 -15.13 -0.24 11.18
CA ILE A 395 -13.71 -0.65 10.99
C ILE A 395 -13.11 -1.12 12.32
N ARG A 396 -13.33 -0.40 13.43
CA ARG A 396 -12.79 -0.79 14.77
C ARG A 396 -13.26 -2.18 15.21
N HIS A 397 -14.47 -2.60 14.81
CA HIS A 397 -15.04 -3.90 15.14
C HIS A 397 -14.66 -5.04 14.18
N ILE A 398 -13.82 -4.80 13.15
CA ILE A 398 -13.29 -5.87 12.28
C ILE A 398 -12.39 -6.79 13.13
N ALA A 399 -12.90 -7.98 13.44
CA ALA A 399 -12.17 -8.98 14.20
C ALA A 399 -10.92 -9.46 13.46
N ARG A 400 -9.80 -9.58 14.18
CA ARG A 400 -8.52 -10.11 13.65
C ARG A 400 -8.01 -11.27 14.53
N PRO A 401 -7.29 -12.26 13.98
CA PRO A 401 -6.97 -12.44 12.55
C PRO A 401 -8.19 -12.76 11.69
N THR A 402 -8.23 -12.21 10.47
CA THR A 402 -9.23 -12.54 9.43
C THR A 402 -8.56 -12.62 8.07
N ASP A 403 -9.05 -13.47 7.17
CA ASP A 403 -8.71 -13.34 5.74
C ASP A 403 -9.51 -12.19 5.11
N VAL A 404 -9.22 -11.85 3.85
CA VAL A 404 -10.01 -10.88 3.07
C VAL A 404 -11.21 -11.61 2.45
N PRO A 405 -12.46 -11.21 2.74
CA PRO A 405 -13.64 -11.82 2.12
C PRO A 405 -13.79 -11.38 0.66
N ASP A 406 -14.58 -12.11 -0.12
CA ASP A 406 -14.88 -11.78 -1.53
C ASP A 406 -15.84 -10.59 -1.69
N PHE A 407 -16.50 -10.15 -0.61
CA PHE A 407 -17.45 -9.03 -0.60
C PHE A 407 -17.58 -8.36 0.79
N GLY A 408 -18.19 -7.17 0.82
CA GLY A 408 -18.50 -6.43 2.04
C GLY A 408 -17.35 -5.52 2.52
N LEU A 409 -17.53 -4.89 3.69
CA LEU A 409 -16.68 -3.79 4.16
C LEU A 409 -15.17 -4.01 4.01
N LEU A 410 -14.64 -5.14 4.48
CA LEU A 410 -13.20 -5.42 4.38
C LEU A 410 -12.74 -5.69 2.94
N ASN A 411 -13.60 -6.23 2.07
CA ASN A 411 -13.28 -6.32 0.64
C ASN A 411 -13.18 -4.91 0.04
N ASP A 412 -14.18 -4.08 0.28
CA ASP A 412 -14.30 -2.76 -0.32
C ASP A 412 -13.19 -1.79 0.11
N LEU A 413 -12.84 -1.79 1.40
CA LEU A 413 -11.73 -0.99 1.92
C LEU A 413 -10.39 -1.32 1.24
N LEU A 414 -10.23 -2.54 0.70
CA LEU A 414 -8.99 -2.99 0.07
C LEU A 414 -9.00 -2.96 -1.47
N TRP A 415 -10.18 -2.96 -2.09
CA TRP A 415 -10.34 -3.17 -3.54
C TRP A 415 -11.11 -2.09 -4.31
N SER A 416 -11.81 -1.17 -3.63
CA SER A 416 -12.58 -0.12 -4.30
C SER A 416 -11.69 0.99 -4.87
N ASP A 417 -12.14 1.64 -5.93
CA ASP A 417 -11.44 2.77 -6.59
C ASP A 417 -12.34 4.01 -6.77
N PRO A 418 -11.78 5.22 -6.69
CA PRO A 418 -12.47 6.42 -7.19
C PRO A 418 -12.59 6.37 -8.72
N ALA A 419 -13.72 6.86 -9.25
CA ALA A 419 -13.93 7.00 -10.69
C ALA A 419 -14.75 8.25 -11.03
N ASP A 420 -14.54 8.79 -12.24
CA ASP A 420 -15.39 9.83 -12.83
C ASP A 420 -16.65 9.16 -13.41
N GLN A 421 -17.72 9.14 -12.62
CA GLN A 421 -18.98 8.44 -12.90
C GLN A 421 -20.19 9.25 -12.37
N GLU A 422 -21.34 9.14 -13.06
CA GLU A 422 -22.58 9.83 -12.65
C GLU A 422 -23.26 9.18 -11.44
N ASN A 423 -23.17 7.85 -11.31
CA ASN A 423 -23.76 7.11 -10.20
C ASN A 423 -22.87 7.16 -8.96
N ASP A 424 -23.46 7.11 -7.76
CA ASP A 424 -22.70 7.10 -6.51
C ASP A 424 -21.75 5.90 -6.43
N TRP A 425 -22.25 4.72 -6.77
CA TRP A 425 -21.52 3.44 -6.75
C TRP A 425 -21.80 2.65 -8.03
N GLU A 426 -20.77 2.05 -8.61
CA GLU A 426 -20.87 1.12 -9.74
C GLU A 426 -20.03 -0.14 -9.46
N THR A 427 -20.31 -1.24 -10.15
CA THR A 427 -19.48 -2.46 -10.03
C THR A 427 -18.12 -2.21 -10.68
N SER A 428 -17.02 -2.45 -9.95
CA SER A 428 -15.67 -2.20 -10.49
C SER A 428 -15.39 -3.05 -11.73
N GLU A 429 -14.78 -2.44 -12.76
CA GLU A 429 -14.32 -3.15 -13.96
C GLU A 429 -13.28 -4.26 -13.65
N ARG A 430 -12.66 -4.20 -12.46
CA ARG A 430 -11.78 -5.25 -11.93
C ARG A 430 -12.52 -6.57 -11.65
N GLY A 431 -13.84 -6.54 -11.49
CA GLY A 431 -14.65 -7.69 -11.11
C GLY A 431 -14.61 -8.03 -9.62
N VAL A 432 -14.20 -7.08 -8.77
CA VAL A 432 -14.23 -7.16 -7.30
C VAL A 432 -14.56 -5.78 -6.73
N SER A 433 -15.39 -5.72 -5.68
CA SER A 433 -15.89 -4.48 -5.09
C SER A 433 -16.49 -3.48 -6.12
N TYR A 434 -16.40 -2.19 -5.83
CA TYR A 434 -17.11 -1.10 -6.47
C TYR A 434 -16.16 0.04 -6.87
N SER A 435 -16.59 0.84 -7.85
CA SER A 435 -16.06 2.18 -8.07
C SER A 435 -17.01 3.24 -7.48
N PHE A 436 -16.45 4.36 -7.03
CA PHE A 436 -17.21 5.43 -6.36
C PHE A 436 -16.91 6.83 -6.90
N GLY A 437 -17.97 7.65 -7.04
CA GLY A 437 -17.88 9.01 -7.59
C GLY A 437 -17.61 10.11 -6.54
N LYS A 438 -17.38 11.34 -7.02
CA LYS A 438 -17.15 12.56 -6.21
C LYS A 438 -18.10 12.73 -5.03
N LYS A 439 -19.39 12.47 -5.25
CA LYS A 439 -20.46 12.65 -4.26
C LYS A 439 -20.25 11.77 -3.03
N VAL A 440 -19.89 10.50 -3.22
CA VAL A 440 -19.59 9.57 -2.11
C VAL A 440 -18.45 10.08 -1.24
N ILE A 441 -17.37 10.54 -1.87
CA ILE A 441 -16.20 11.08 -1.14
C ILE A 441 -16.60 12.34 -0.37
N SER A 442 -17.33 13.25 -1.02
CA SER A 442 -17.77 14.51 -0.41
C SER A 442 -18.70 14.29 0.79
N GLU A 443 -19.64 13.34 0.68
CA GLU A 443 -20.53 12.97 1.79
C GLU A 443 -19.79 12.23 2.91
N PHE A 444 -18.81 11.38 2.60
CA PHE A 444 -17.97 10.70 3.58
C PHE A 444 -17.15 11.70 4.41
N LEU A 445 -16.44 12.61 3.74
CA LEU A 445 -15.64 13.66 4.38
C LEU A 445 -16.51 14.54 5.29
N ALA A 446 -17.64 15.04 4.77
CA ALA A 446 -18.57 15.87 5.54
C ALA A 446 -19.23 15.14 6.73
N ARG A 447 -19.49 13.83 6.61
CA ARG A 447 -20.08 13.01 7.69
C ARG A 447 -19.13 12.77 8.86
N HIS A 448 -17.83 12.67 8.58
CA HIS A 448 -16.81 12.30 9.56
C HIS A 448 -15.88 13.44 9.97
N ASP A 449 -16.12 14.66 9.47
CA ASP A 449 -15.26 15.85 9.66
C ASP A 449 -13.81 15.63 9.21
N PHE A 450 -13.64 14.93 8.09
CA PHE A 450 -12.34 14.77 7.43
C PHE A 450 -12.16 15.77 6.29
N ASP A 451 -10.91 16.12 6.01
CA ASP A 451 -10.54 17.06 4.95
C ASP A 451 -10.02 16.33 3.69
N LEU A 452 -9.50 15.10 3.83
CA LEU A 452 -8.85 14.35 2.74
C LEU A 452 -9.00 12.82 2.91
N VAL A 453 -9.19 12.10 1.81
CA VAL A 453 -8.93 10.64 1.72
C VAL A 453 -7.57 10.40 1.07
N CYS A 454 -6.70 9.59 1.67
CA CYS A 454 -5.40 9.19 1.12
C CYS A 454 -5.36 7.68 0.87
N ARG A 455 -5.04 7.23 -0.35
CA ARG A 455 -5.17 5.81 -0.74
C ARG A 455 -4.09 5.21 -1.67
N ALA A 456 -4.03 3.88 -1.65
CA ALA A 456 -3.15 2.94 -2.37
C ALA A 456 -3.45 2.62 -3.86
N HIS A 457 -3.12 1.38 -4.26
CA HIS A 457 -3.88 0.46 -5.12
C HIS A 457 -4.10 0.78 -6.63
N MET A 458 -3.73 1.98 -7.09
CA MET A 458 -3.67 2.32 -8.52
C MET A 458 -2.32 2.92 -8.87
N VAL A 459 -1.74 2.45 -9.98
CA VAL A 459 -0.54 3.10 -10.54
C VAL A 459 -0.96 4.42 -11.18
N VAL A 460 -0.28 5.49 -10.76
CA VAL A 460 -0.49 6.88 -11.17
C VAL A 460 0.84 7.46 -11.65
N GLU A 461 0.80 8.36 -12.64
CA GLU A 461 2.00 8.70 -13.45
C GLU A 461 3.14 9.30 -12.61
N ASP A 462 2.85 10.32 -11.81
CA ASP A 462 3.83 11.01 -10.97
C ASP A 462 4.03 10.33 -9.60
N GLY A 463 3.49 9.13 -9.41
CA GLY A 463 3.46 8.44 -8.12
C GLY A 463 2.47 9.04 -7.12
N TYR A 464 1.84 10.18 -7.43
CA TYR A 464 0.66 10.66 -6.73
C TYR A 464 -0.36 11.24 -7.73
N GLU A 465 -1.64 11.25 -7.35
CA GLU A 465 -2.70 11.90 -8.12
C GLU A 465 -3.80 12.41 -7.19
N PHE A 466 -4.15 13.69 -7.31
CA PHE A 466 -5.35 14.22 -6.69
C PHE A 466 -6.58 13.93 -7.54
N PHE A 467 -7.64 13.48 -6.89
CA PHE A 467 -8.97 13.32 -7.47
C PHE A 467 -9.90 14.40 -6.90
N GLU A 468 -10.74 14.96 -7.77
CA GLU A 468 -11.87 15.87 -7.48
C GLU A 468 -11.60 17.02 -6.49
N ASP A 469 -11.23 18.21 -6.98
CA ASP A 469 -10.95 19.39 -6.15
C ASP A 469 -9.95 19.14 -4.99
N ARG A 470 -9.11 18.08 -5.11
CA ARG A 470 -8.13 17.60 -4.12
C ARG A 470 -8.74 16.98 -2.85
N ILE A 471 -9.97 16.48 -2.91
CA ILE A 471 -10.63 15.82 -1.75
C ILE A 471 -10.18 14.36 -1.54
N LEU A 472 -9.56 13.75 -2.54
CA LEU A 472 -8.90 12.45 -2.44
C LEU A 472 -7.52 12.51 -3.11
N VAL A 473 -6.55 11.77 -2.58
CA VAL A 473 -5.24 11.54 -3.20
C VAL A 473 -4.91 10.05 -3.28
N THR A 474 -4.50 9.61 -4.45
CA THR A 474 -3.83 8.32 -4.66
C THR A 474 -2.33 8.51 -4.51
N VAL A 475 -1.64 7.64 -3.77
CA VAL A 475 -0.18 7.64 -3.58
C VAL A 475 0.34 6.25 -3.93
N PHE A 476 1.35 6.17 -4.80
CA PHE A 476 1.92 4.93 -5.30
C PHE A 476 3.44 5.02 -5.26
N SER A 477 4.12 4.08 -4.61
CA SER A 477 5.54 4.24 -4.21
C SER A 477 6.51 3.30 -4.94
N ALA A 478 6.04 2.51 -5.90
CA ALA A 478 6.84 1.60 -6.73
C ALA A 478 7.13 2.23 -8.11
N PRO A 479 8.29 2.88 -8.32
CA PRO A 479 8.62 3.53 -9.60
C PRO A 479 8.93 2.52 -10.70
N ASN A 480 8.54 2.83 -11.94
CA ASN A 480 8.51 1.91 -13.09
C ASN A 480 7.93 0.53 -12.72
N TYR A 481 6.68 0.56 -12.26
CA TYR A 481 5.97 -0.62 -11.82
C TYR A 481 5.96 -1.71 -12.89
N CYS A 482 6.12 -2.97 -12.48
CA CYS A 482 6.30 -4.14 -13.37
C CYS A 482 7.43 -4.03 -14.43
N GLY A 483 8.13 -2.90 -14.58
CA GLY A 483 8.95 -2.56 -15.73
C GLY A 483 8.17 -2.11 -16.97
N GLU A 484 6.92 -1.65 -16.82
CA GLU A 484 5.97 -1.41 -17.93
C GLU A 484 5.38 0.01 -17.98
N PHE A 485 5.20 0.70 -16.85
CA PHE A 485 4.41 1.96 -16.79
C PHE A 485 5.28 3.23 -16.76
N ASP A 486 6.60 3.12 -16.58
CA ASP A 486 7.55 4.25 -16.45
C ASP A 486 7.14 5.35 -15.43
N ASN A 487 6.23 5.01 -14.51
CA ASN A 487 5.72 5.91 -13.48
C ASN A 487 6.81 6.28 -12.44
N TYR A 488 6.63 7.43 -11.80
CA TYR A 488 7.36 7.80 -10.59
C TYR A 488 6.76 7.06 -9.40
N GLY A 489 7.52 6.98 -8.30
CA GLY A 489 6.97 6.69 -6.98
C GLY A 489 6.87 7.98 -6.18
N ALA A 490 5.87 8.15 -5.32
CA ALA A 490 5.78 9.28 -4.40
C ALA A 490 5.71 8.84 -2.93
N VAL A 491 6.02 9.76 -2.04
CA VAL A 491 5.73 9.70 -0.60
C VAL A 491 5.08 11.03 -0.21
N MET A 492 3.91 10.98 0.44
CA MET A 492 3.25 12.18 0.94
C MET A 492 3.74 12.49 2.36
N SER A 493 4.36 13.65 2.56
CA SER A 493 4.72 14.17 3.88
C SER A 493 3.58 15.02 4.42
N VAL A 494 3.07 14.66 5.61
CA VAL A 494 2.10 15.46 6.36
C VAL A 494 2.83 16.15 7.51
N SER A 495 2.86 17.48 7.49
CA SER A 495 3.45 18.33 8.53
C SER A 495 2.54 18.47 9.76
N THR A 496 3.08 19.03 10.85
CA THR A 496 2.31 19.38 12.06
C THR A 496 1.20 20.40 11.80
N GLU A 497 1.33 21.21 10.74
CA GLU A 497 0.36 22.20 10.29
C GLU A 497 -0.62 21.62 9.24
N LEU A 498 -0.62 20.29 9.05
CA LEU A 498 -1.41 19.54 8.06
C LEU A 498 -1.16 19.93 6.59
N LEU A 499 -0.10 20.67 6.31
CA LEU A 499 0.38 20.83 4.94
C LEU A 499 0.88 19.48 4.43
N CYS A 500 0.26 19.02 3.34
CA CYS A 500 0.67 17.85 2.58
C CYS A 500 1.62 18.27 1.45
N SER A 501 2.78 17.63 1.35
CA SER A 501 3.76 17.82 0.28
C SER A 501 4.27 16.48 -0.24
N PHE A 502 4.76 16.42 -1.48
CA PHE A 502 5.19 15.17 -2.10
C PHE A 502 6.71 15.12 -2.33
N GLU A 503 7.31 13.98 -1.98
CA GLU A 503 8.68 13.62 -2.32
C GLU A 503 8.67 12.52 -3.40
N LEU A 504 9.25 12.80 -4.57
CA LEU A 504 9.15 11.92 -5.74
C LEU A 504 10.44 11.12 -6.01
N LEU A 505 10.28 9.85 -6.34
CA LEU A 505 11.30 8.89 -6.75
C LEU A 505 11.20 8.65 -8.26
N LYS A 506 12.21 9.10 -9.00
CA LYS A 506 12.29 8.85 -10.44
C LYS A 506 12.42 7.35 -10.76
N PRO A 507 11.78 6.86 -11.86
CA PRO A 507 12.04 5.54 -12.41
C PRO A 507 13.51 5.40 -12.81
N LEU A 508 14.13 4.27 -12.48
CA LEU A 508 15.50 3.94 -12.86
C LEU A 508 15.56 2.56 -13.50
N ASP A 509 16.31 2.45 -14.60
CA ASP A 509 16.60 1.15 -15.19
C ASP A 509 17.48 0.28 -14.26
N SER A 510 17.57 -1.02 -14.58
CA SER A 510 18.33 -2.00 -13.78
C SER A 510 19.85 -1.77 -13.72
N SER A 511 20.41 -0.87 -14.53
CA SER A 511 21.82 -0.43 -14.51
C SER A 511 21.98 0.80 -13.62
N ALA A 512 21.15 1.83 -13.83
CA ALA A 512 21.11 3.05 -13.03
C ALA A 512 20.80 2.74 -11.56
N LEU A 513 19.83 1.86 -11.29
CA LEU A 513 19.49 1.40 -9.93
C LEU A 513 20.67 0.71 -9.23
N LYS A 514 21.41 -0.17 -9.93
CA LYS A 514 22.63 -0.80 -9.39
C LYS A 514 23.75 0.21 -9.15
N SER A 515 23.88 1.20 -10.02
CA SER A 515 24.85 2.29 -9.88
C SER A 515 24.54 3.15 -8.65
N GLN A 516 23.27 3.53 -8.45
CA GLN A 516 22.82 4.24 -7.25
C GLN A 516 23.07 3.39 -6.00
N MET A 517 22.62 2.14 -5.94
CA MET A 517 22.86 1.27 -4.77
C MET A 517 24.35 1.12 -4.45
N LYS A 518 25.23 1.04 -5.46
CA LYS A 518 26.69 1.05 -5.25
C LYS A 518 27.20 2.38 -4.69
N LYS A 519 26.70 3.53 -5.18
CA LYS A 519 27.06 4.87 -4.65
C LYS A 519 26.59 5.04 -3.21
N SER A 520 25.33 4.70 -2.93
CA SER A 520 24.71 4.68 -1.61
C SER A 520 25.47 3.79 -0.62
N ARG A 521 25.84 2.56 -1.02
CA ARG A 521 26.67 1.66 -0.22
C ARG A 521 28.05 2.26 0.11
N ASN A 522 28.69 2.89 -0.86
CA ASN A 522 29.99 3.54 -0.64
C ASN A 522 29.86 4.72 0.33
N LYS A 523 28.82 5.55 0.18
CA LYS A 523 28.48 6.65 1.12
C LYS A 523 28.25 6.10 2.54
N ARG A 524 27.41 5.06 2.68
CA ARG A 524 27.21 4.34 3.95
C ARG A 524 28.54 3.89 4.54
N ASN A 525 29.32 3.09 3.81
CA ASN A 525 30.61 2.59 4.29
C ASN A 525 31.58 3.70 4.71
N SER A 526 31.62 4.86 4.02
CA SER A 526 32.43 5.99 4.47
C SER A 526 31.95 6.60 5.78
N MET A 527 30.63 6.66 6.03
CA MET A 527 30.08 7.14 7.30
C MET A 527 30.32 6.14 8.44
N VAL A 528 30.18 4.83 8.20
CA VAL A 528 30.43 3.79 9.23
C VAL A 528 31.89 3.76 9.68
N ASN A 529 32.83 3.91 8.74
CA ASN A 529 34.27 3.80 9.01
C ASN A 529 34.95 5.15 9.33
N SER A 530 34.20 6.25 9.39
CA SER A 530 34.73 7.54 9.85
C SER A 530 34.86 7.55 11.38
N PRO A 531 36.00 7.97 11.95
CA PRO A 531 36.09 8.15 13.40
C PRO A 531 35.06 9.21 13.85
N PRO A 532 34.49 9.09 15.06
CA PRO A 532 33.57 10.08 15.58
C PRO A 532 34.26 11.45 15.67
N PRO A 533 33.53 12.57 15.44
CA PRO A 533 34.11 13.90 15.53
C PRO A 533 34.71 14.10 16.93
N ILE A 534 36.00 14.46 16.97
CA ILE A 534 36.74 14.66 18.22
C ILE A 534 36.23 15.96 18.87
N GLY A 535 35.19 15.83 19.69
CA GLY A 535 34.56 16.88 20.47
C GLY A 535 35.44 17.36 21.63
N GLY A 536 36.64 17.86 21.30
CA GLY A 536 37.55 18.49 22.25
C GLY A 536 37.08 19.89 22.62
N PHE A 537 36.08 20.01 23.49
CA PHE A 537 35.82 21.26 24.21
C PHE A 537 36.95 21.52 25.21
N ALA A 538 38.02 22.17 24.73
CA ALA A 538 38.97 22.84 25.61
C ALA A 538 38.27 24.10 26.17
N PRO A 539 38.09 24.24 27.49
CA PRO A 539 37.58 25.48 28.06
C PRO A 539 38.65 26.56 27.88
N GLN A 540 38.40 27.53 27.01
CA GLN A 540 39.22 28.73 26.97
C GLN A 540 38.90 29.58 28.19
N SER A 541 39.82 29.60 29.14
CA SER A 541 39.86 30.55 30.24
C SER A 541 40.39 31.90 29.76
N VAL A 542 39.53 32.91 29.74
CA VAL A 542 39.86 34.33 30.00
C VAL A 542 38.73 34.94 30.82
#